data_AF-A0A2N2NIR9-F1
#
_entry.id   AF-A0A2N2NIR9-F1
#
_cell.length_a   1.000
_cell.length_b   1.000
_cell.length_c   1.000
_cell.angle_alpha   90.00
_cell.angle_beta   90.00
_cell.angle_gamma   90.00
#
_symmetry.space_group_name_H-M   'P 1'
#
loop_
_entity.id
_entity.type
_entity.pdbx_description
1 polymer ?
#
loop_
_entity_poly.entity_id
_entity_poly.type
_entity_poly.pdbx_seq_one_letter_code
_entity_poly.pdbx_strand_id
1 'polypeptide(L)'
;MLKRLWLRQSWWVRAIIIFCMVLGASGAYYVKSYASYLLSPGELSNMEAEEVMLGGVKSHAELERQCSHCHAPIHCVTDTRCQDCHFEIEQDRLDVTTIHGRLPGVSKCQTCHPEHQGHDADLTVFAFPNIDHYAMTGFSIQAHVTNKDGKKFTCTTCHTKVRDIIETIDCVQCHSAEKHDELAAHIEEFGIGCIECHDGQDRMINGFDHEPIFSLQAGHAELACADCHIEKKYVGMGTTCSTCHLDPDLHVGVFGTTCEYCHTVEAWSPAILTQHKFELKHGNEEISACETCHGGNYTEYPCGTCHNAGEMISVHFSLGIHVIQDCISCHPTGRGKAVMPGQQVGEAEQIGQNATENTQPNLSAPIIITQPTEKPVQQQNQGPDQTNP
;
A
#
# COMPACT_ATOMS: atom_id res chain seq x y z
N MET A 1 -12.04 -54.61 -50.64
CA MET A 1 -12.20 -53.85 -51.91
C MET A 1 -10.94 -53.08 -52.33
N LEU A 2 -10.12 -52.52 -51.42
CA LEU A 2 -8.92 -51.73 -51.81
C LEU A 2 -7.82 -52.50 -52.57
N LYS A 3 -7.53 -53.78 -52.23
CA LYS A 3 -6.50 -54.57 -52.94
C LYS A 3 -6.78 -54.79 -54.43
N ARG A 4 -8.07 -54.87 -54.83
CA ARG A 4 -8.47 -55.08 -56.24
C ARG A 4 -8.37 -53.81 -57.09
N LEU A 5 -8.43 -52.62 -56.49
CA LEU A 5 -8.20 -51.35 -57.18
C LEU A 5 -6.70 -51.10 -57.39
N TRP A 6 -5.85 -51.46 -56.42
CA TRP A 6 -4.41 -51.28 -56.52
C TRP A 6 -3.79 -52.12 -57.64
N LEU A 7 -4.23 -53.38 -57.80
CA LEU A 7 -3.73 -54.31 -58.84
C LEU A 7 -4.15 -53.94 -60.27
N ARG A 8 -5.09 -53.02 -60.47
CA ARG A 8 -5.65 -52.62 -61.78
C ARG A 8 -5.04 -51.33 -62.34
N GLN A 9 -4.29 -50.59 -61.53
CA GLN A 9 -3.54 -49.42 -61.99
C GLN A 9 -2.27 -49.83 -62.72
N SER A 10 -1.98 -49.14 -63.82
CA SER A 10 -0.74 -49.29 -64.57
C SER A 10 0.48 -49.00 -63.69
N TRP A 11 1.59 -49.67 -63.98
CA TRP A 11 2.80 -49.63 -63.16
C TRP A 11 3.31 -48.18 -62.90
N TRP A 12 3.14 -47.28 -63.87
CA TRP A 12 3.52 -45.88 -63.77
C TRP A 12 2.69 -45.08 -62.75
N VAL A 13 1.39 -45.37 -62.61
CA VAL A 13 0.55 -44.69 -61.60
C VAL A 13 0.93 -45.11 -60.18
N ARG A 14 1.30 -46.39 -59.98
CA ARG A 14 1.81 -46.85 -58.68
C ARG A 14 3.17 -46.22 -58.34
N ALA A 15 4.05 -46.10 -59.33
CA ALA A 15 5.34 -45.46 -59.16
C ALA A 15 5.19 -43.98 -58.74
N ILE A 16 4.25 -43.25 -59.36
CA ILE A 16 3.94 -41.85 -59.00
C ILE A 16 3.41 -41.76 -57.57
N ILE A 17 2.46 -42.62 -57.18
CA ILE A 17 1.90 -42.58 -55.82
C ILE A 17 2.97 -42.88 -54.77
N ILE A 18 3.83 -43.88 -55.00
CA ILE A 18 4.94 -44.20 -54.08
C ILE A 18 5.94 -43.05 -54.04
N PHE A 19 6.28 -42.45 -55.18
CA PHE A 19 7.18 -41.29 -55.25
C PHE A 19 6.62 -40.08 -54.51
N CYS A 20 5.33 -39.77 -54.65
CA CYS A 20 4.67 -38.70 -53.90
C CYS A 20 4.60 -39.00 -52.40
N MET A 21 4.38 -40.25 -51.99
CA MET A 21 4.44 -40.65 -50.57
C MET A 21 5.86 -40.52 -50.00
N VAL A 22 6.88 -40.92 -50.75
CA VAL A 22 8.29 -40.79 -50.35
C VAL A 22 8.70 -39.32 -50.29
N LEU A 23 8.34 -38.50 -51.28
CA LEU A 23 8.56 -37.05 -51.25
C LEU A 23 7.82 -36.38 -50.10
N GLY A 24 6.56 -36.77 -49.84
CA GLY A 24 5.78 -36.25 -48.72
C GLY A 24 6.40 -36.63 -47.37
N ALA A 25 6.84 -37.88 -47.21
CA ALA A 25 7.49 -38.35 -46.00
C ALA A 25 8.88 -37.72 -45.80
N SER A 26 9.68 -37.61 -46.86
CA SER A 26 10.99 -36.95 -46.83
C SER A 26 10.85 -35.44 -46.59
N GLY A 27 9.85 -34.80 -47.18
CA GLY A 27 9.52 -33.39 -46.93
C GLY A 27 9.07 -33.17 -45.49
N ALA A 28 8.19 -34.03 -44.96
CA ALA A 28 7.77 -33.98 -43.56
C ALA A 28 8.93 -34.25 -42.60
N TYR A 29 9.83 -35.18 -42.92
CA TYR A 29 11.04 -35.45 -42.13
C TYR A 29 12.04 -34.29 -42.19
N TYR A 30 12.23 -33.70 -43.36
CA TYR A 30 13.08 -32.52 -43.56
C TYR A 30 12.55 -31.32 -42.79
N VAL A 31 11.24 -31.02 -42.92
CA VAL A 31 10.58 -29.97 -42.13
C VAL A 31 10.69 -30.29 -40.64
N LYS A 32 10.40 -31.51 -40.19
CA LYS A 32 10.56 -31.87 -38.76
C LYS A 32 12.00 -31.70 -38.25
N SER A 33 13.00 -31.94 -39.09
CA SER A 33 14.41 -31.90 -38.68
C SER A 33 15.06 -30.51 -38.80
N TYR A 34 14.54 -29.64 -39.68
CA TYR A 34 15.13 -28.33 -40.00
C TYR A 34 14.18 -27.14 -39.77
N ALA A 35 12.90 -27.36 -39.45
CA ALA A 35 11.96 -26.28 -39.13
C ALA A 35 12.42 -25.46 -37.93
N SER A 36 13.09 -26.08 -36.96
CA SER A 36 13.64 -25.41 -35.78
C SER A 36 14.65 -24.31 -36.15
N TYR A 37 15.41 -24.50 -37.23
CA TYR A 37 16.39 -23.51 -37.69
C TYR A 37 15.75 -22.38 -38.51
N LEU A 38 14.72 -22.71 -39.30
CA LEU A 38 14.00 -21.75 -40.15
C LEU A 38 13.09 -20.79 -39.35
N LEU A 39 12.74 -21.16 -38.12
CA LEU A 39 11.91 -20.37 -37.19
C LEU A 39 12.74 -19.76 -36.04
N SER A 40 14.07 -19.91 -36.05
CA SER A 40 14.92 -19.42 -34.97
C SER A 40 15.08 -17.89 -35.05
N PRO A 41 14.80 -17.15 -33.95
CA PRO A 41 14.95 -15.69 -33.90
C PRO A 41 16.41 -15.20 -33.97
N GLY A 42 17.40 -16.08 -33.79
CA GLY A 42 18.84 -15.73 -33.72
C GLY A 42 19.61 -16.69 -32.81
N GLU A 43 20.94 -16.56 -32.80
CA GLU A 43 21.86 -17.30 -31.91
C GLU A 43 21.69 -16.87 -30.45
N LEU A 44 21.86 -17.80 -29.51
CA LEU A 44 21.71 -17.56 -28.07
C LEU A 44 23.04 -17.21 -27.41
N SER A 45 22.99 -16.45 -26.32
CA SER A 45 24.16 -16.06 -25.54
C SER A 45 24.97 -17.26 -25.03
N ASN A 46 26.29 -17.17 -25.16
CA ASN A 46 27.24 -18.12 -24.60
C ASN A 46 27.82 -17.63 -23.25
N MET A 47 27.15 -16.69 -22.59
CA MET A 47 27.59 -16.17 -21.29
C MET A 47 27.56 -17.28 -20.22
N GLU A 48 28.67 -17.39 -19.49
CA GLU A 48 28.86 -18.35 -18.39
C GLU A 48 29.28 -17.56 -17.15
N ALA A 49 28.49 -17.65 -16.09
CA ALA A 49 28.84 -17.10 -14.79
C ALA A 49 29.59 -18.16 -13.97
N GLU A 50 30.88 -17.93 -13.74
CA GLU A 50 31.68 -18.61 -12.69
C GLU A 50 31.71 -20.15 -12.76
N GLU A 51 31.64 -20.75 -13.97
CA GLU A 51 31.65 -22.21 -14.21
C GLU A 51 30.50 -22.98 -13.52
N VAL A 52 29.39 -22.31 -13.20
CA VAL A 52 28.24 -22.91 -12.52
C VAL A 52 27.24 -23.44 -13.55
N MET A 53 26.92 -24.73 -13.46
CA MET A 53 25.85 -25.35 -14.25
C MET A 53 24.49 -24.99 -13.65
N LEU A 54 23.64 -24.29 -14.41
CA LEU A 54 22.27 -23.97 -14.01
C LEU A 54 21.29 -24.79 -14.85
N GLY A 55 20.37 -25.51 -14.20
CA GLY A 55 19.39 -26.37 -14.88
C GLY A 55 19.99 -27.46 -15.78
N GLY A 56 21.27 -27.79 -15.61
CA GLY A 56 21.96 -28.81 -16.39
C GLY A 56 22.60 -28.33 -17.70
N VAL A 57 22.65 -27.00 -17.95
CA VAL A 57 23.41 -26.39 -19.05
C VAL A 57 24.44 -25.38 -18.54
N LYS A 58 25.48 -25.11 -19.33
CA LYS A 58 26.51 -24.09 -19.03
C LYS A 58 26.12 -22.69 -19.44
N SER A 59 25.46 -22.59 -20.58
CA SER A 59 25.06 -21.34 -21.20
C SER A 59 23.80 -21.55 -22.02
N HIS A 60 23.09 -20.47 -22.35
CA HIS A 60 21.91 -20.56 -23.20
C HIS A 60 22.22 -21.09 -24.60
N ALA A 61 23.45 -20.91 -25.10
CA ALA A 61 23.91 -21.47 -26.38
C ALA A 61 23.72 -23.00 -26.49
N GLU A 62 23.77 -23.75 -25.37
CA GLU A 62 23.50 -25.20 -25.37
C GLU A 62 22.02 -25.55 -25.64
N LEU A 63 21.12 -24.57 -25.47
CA LEU A 63 19.67 -24.70 -25.63
C LEU A 63 19.14 -24.21 -26.99
N GLU A 64 20.01 -23.81 -27.93
CA GLU A 64 19.59 -23.22 -29.22
C GLU A 64 18.61 -24.05 -30.03
N ARG A 65 18.68 -25.37 -29.89
CA ARG A 65 17.79 -26.31 -30.60
C ARG A 65 16.60 -26.77 -29.76
N GLN A 66 16.48 -26.27 -28.53
CA GLN A 66 15.52 -26.72 -27.52
C GLN A 66 14.63 -25.55 -27.05
N CYS A 67 13.94 -24.92 -28.00
CA CYS A 67 13.16 -23.70 -27.79
C CYS A 67 12.11 -23.81 -26.66
N SER A 68 11.60 -25.01 -26.40
CA SER A 68 10.58 -25.28 -25.37
C SER A 68 11.07 -25.10 -23.94
N HIS A 69 12.38 -24.98 -23.71
CA HIS A 69 12.92 -24.67 -22.40
C HIS A 69 12.58 -23.24 -21.98
N CYS A 70 12.50 -22.30 -22.94
CA CYS A 70 12.19 -20.90 -22.66
C CYS A 70 10.78 -20.50 -23.14
N HIS A 71 10.26 -21.14 -24.20
CA HIS A 71 8.99 -20.80 -24.82
C HIS A 71 7.89 -21.82 -24.53
N ALA A 72 6.71 -21.35 -24.13
CA ALA A 72 5.51 -22.17 -24.03
C ALA A 72 4.84 -22.35 -25.42
N PRO A 73 4.10 -23.45 -25.67
CA PRO A 73 3.55 -23.77 -27.01
C PRO A 73 2.55 -22.76 -27.62
N ILE A 74 2.01 -21.81 -26.85
CA ILE A 74 1.00 -20.82 -27.29
C ILE A 74 1.24 -19.42 -26.67
N HIS A 75 2.10 -19.33 -25.65
CA HIS A 75 2.41 -18.08 -24.95
C HIS A 75 3.86 -17.67 -25.24
N CYS A 76 4.13 -16.36 -25.13
CA CYS A 76 5.50 -15.85 -25.07
C CYS A 76 6.25 -16.39 -23.84
N VAL A 77 7.54 -16.08 -23.72
CA VAL A 77 8.38 -16.44 -22.56
C VAL A 77 7.70 -16.00 -21.26
N THR A 78 7.66 -16.92 -20.28
CA THR A 78 7.14 -16.70 -18.93
C THR A 78 8.29 -16.71 -17.93
N ASP A 79 8.19 -15.95 -16.85
CA ASP A 79 9.24 -15.86 -15.83
C ASP A 79 9.62 -17.22 -15.22
N THR A 80 8.65 -18.10 -14.99
CA THR A 80 8.90 -19.45 -14.44
C THR A 80 9.95 -20.23 -15.24
N ARG A 81 10.01 -20.05 -16.56
CA ARG A 81 10.97 -20.76 -17.43
C ARG A 81 12.41 -20.35 -17.18
N CYS A 82 12.63 -19.07 -16.87
CA CYS A 82 13.95 -18.58 -16.50
C CYS A 82 14.34 -19.08 -15.10
N GLN A 83 13.37 -19.09 -14.18
CA GLN A 83 13.57 -19.43 -12.77
C GLN A 83 13.81 -20.92 -12.52
N ASP A 84 13.34 -21.79 -13.42
CA ASP A 84 13.64 -23.23 -13.39
C ASP A 84 15.16 -23.51 -13.30
N CYS A 85 15.99 -22.59 -13.83
CA CYS A 85 17.45 -22.65 -13.75
C CYS A 85 18.03 -21.54 -12.85
N HIS A 86 17.46 -20.34 -12.88
CA HIS A 86 17.90 -19.18 -12.10
C HIS A 86 17.11 -18.99 -10.80
N PHE A 87 17.14 -20.01 -9.92
CA PHE A 87 16.39 -20.00 -8.66
C PHE A 87 16.82 -18.87 -7.70
N GLU A 88 18.10 -18.49 -7.69
CA GLU A 88 18.59 -17.38 -6.85
C GLU A 88 17.96 -16.04 -7.26
N ILE A 89 17.76 -15.82 -8.56
CA ILE A 89 17.10 -14.62 -9.08
C ILE A 89 15.61 -14.60 -8.71
N GLU A 90 14.97 -15.75 -8.57
CA GLU A 90 13.62 -15.82 -8.01
C GLU A 90 13.60 -15.31 -6.56
N GLN A 91 14.57 -15.69 -5.74
CA GLN A 91 14.67 -15.20 -4.37
C GLN A 91 14.94 -13.69 -4.33
N ASP A 92 15.85 -13.21 -5.17
CA ASP A 92 16.14 -11.78 -5.28
C ASP A 92 14.89 -10.97 -5.60
N ARG A 93 14.06 -11.42 -6.55
CA ARG A 93 12.80 -10.74 -6.91
C ARG A 93 11.82 -10.61 -5.74
N LEU A 94 11.89 -11.51 -4.76
CA LEU A 94 11.03 -11.50 -3.58
C LEU A 94 11.63 -10.67 -2.44
N ASP A 95 12.94 -10.42 -2.48
CA ASP A 95 13.66 -9.66 -1.48
C ASP A 95 13.78 -8.19 -1.89
N VAL A 96 13.03 -7.34 -1.18
CA VAL A 96 13.03 -5.87 -1.33
C VAL A 96 14.38 -5.22 -1.04
N THR A 97 15.33 -5.96 -0.50
CA THR A 97 16.71 -5.48 -0.31
C THR A 97 17.59 -5.71 -1.53
N THR A 98 17.16 -6.47 -2.54
CA THR A 98 17.91 -6.65 -3.78
C THR A 98 17.44 -5.69 -4.88
N ILE A 99 18.22 -5.59 -5.96
CA ILE A 99 17.86 -4.78 -7.13
C ILE A 99 16.58 -5.33 -7.79
N HIS A 100 16.47 -6.65 -7.95
CA HIS A 100 15.30 -7.26 -8.59
C HIS A 100 14.02 -7.10 -7.77
N GLY A 101 14.09 -7.13 -6.43
CA GLY A 101 12.91 -6.92 -5.59
C GLY A 101 12.40 -5.47 -5.55
N ARG A 102 13.23 -4.49 -5.95
CA ARG A 102 12.86 -3.07 -6.02
C ARG A 102 12.40 -2.62 -7.42
N LEU A 103 12.70 -3.40 -8.45
CA LEU A 103 12.42 -3.01 -9.83
C LEU A 103 10.98 -3.35 -10.25
N PRO A 104 10.28 -2.43 -10.95
CA PRO A 104 9.00 -2.75 -11.56
C PRO A 104 9.20 -3.68 -12.77
N GLY A 105 8.23 -4.56 -13.03
CA GLY A 105 8.20 -5.35 -14.28
C GLY A 105 9.13 -6.56 -14.31
N VAL A 106 9.73 -6.96 -13.18
CA VAL A 106 10.66 -8.11 -13.09
C VAL A 106 10.05 -9.48 -13.38
N SER A 107 8.73 -9.56 -13.60
CA SER A 107 8.07 -10.76 -14.14
C SER A 107 8.25 -10.95 -15.65
N LYS A 108 8.91 -10.02 -16.34
CA LYS A 108 9.25 -10.12 -17.76
C LYS A 108 10.76 -9.94 -17.94
N CYS A 109 11.52 -10.95 -17.57
CA CYS A 109 12.99 -10.95 -17.59
C CYS A 109 13.56 -10.45 -18.93
N GLN A 110 12.97 -10.89 -20.04
CA GLN A 110 13.37 -10.55 -21.41
C GLN A 110 13.22 -9.07 -21.78
N THR A 111 12.50 -8.27 -21.00
CA THR A 111 12.40 -6.82 -21.22
C THR A 111 13.72 -6.13 -20.90
N CYS A 112 14.46 -6.64 -19.91
CA CYS A 112 15.75 -6.10 -19.48
C CYS A 112 16.89 -6.99 -19.97
N HIS A 113 16.72 -8.31 -19.98
CA HIS A 113 17.71 -9.28 -20.44
C HIS A 113 17.28 -9.91 -21.77
N PRO A 114 17.30 -9.14 -22.89
CA PRO A 114 16.92 -9.67 -24.19
C PRO A 114 17.92 -10.71 -24.67
N GLU A 115 17.40 -11.88 -25.00
CA GLU A 115 18.15 -12.98 -25.61
C GLU A 115 18.01 -12.94 -27.15
N HIS A 116 18.73 -13.81 -27.86
CA HIS A 116 18.88 -13.87 -29.33
C HIS A 116 19.76 -12.77 -29.92
N GLN A 117 20.70 -12.26 -29.14
CA GLN A 117 21.64 -11.21 -29.57
C GLN A 117 22.98 -11.77 -30.06
N GLY A 118 23.12 -13.09 -30.15
CA GLY A 118 24.36 -13.76 -30.54
C GLY A 118 25.15 -14.31 -29.36
N HIS A 119 26.11 -15.19 -29.65
CA HIS A 119 26.91 -15.86 -28.64
C HIS A 119 27.72 -14.91 -27.74
N ASP A 120 28.14 -13.76 -28.26
CA ASP A 120 28.93 -12.77 -27.52
C ASP A 120 28.06 -11.80 -26.69
N ALA A 121 26.73 -11.96 -26.70
CA ALA A 121 25.84 -11.06 -25.98
C ALA A 121 25.95 -11.26 -24.47
N ASP A 122 26.27 -10.18 -23.75
CA ASP A 122 26.28 -10.18 -22.30
C ASP A 122 24.90 -9.84 -21.75
N LEU A 123 24.21 -10.85 -21.21
CA LEU A 123 22.90 -10.68 -20.60
C LEU A 123 22.99 -10.01 -19.22
N THR A 124 24.16 -9.93 -18.61
CA THR A 124 24.36 -9.39 -17.25
C THR A 124 24.83 -7.93 -17.24
N VAL A 125 25.36 -7.44 -18.36
CA VAL A 125 25.74 -6.03 -18.50
C VAL A 125 24.48 -5.17 -18.60
N PHE A 126 24.38 -4.25 -17.62
CA PHE A 126 23.37 -3.20 -17.45
C PHE A 126 22.39 -3.05 -18.61
N ALA A 127 21.30 -3.80 -18.52
CA ALA A 127 20.07 -3.68 -19.30
C ALA A 127 19.42 -2.28 -19.30
N PHE A 128 20.00 -1.33 -18.56
CA PHE A 128 19.34 -0.14 -18.08
C PHE A 128 20.00 1.14 -18.62
N PRO A 129 19.80 1.49 -19.90
CA PRO A 129 20.13 2.83 -20.37
C PRO A 129 19.20 3.91 -19.79
N ASN A 130 18.04 3.54 -19.19
CA ASN A 130 16.98 4.47 -18.78
C ASN A 130 16.31 4.09 -17.44
N ILE A 131 17.06 3.95 -16.33
CA ILE A 131 16.44 3.83 -14.99
C ILE A 131 15.91 5.19 -14.53
N ASP A 132 14.63 5.23 -14.19
CA ASP A 132 14.04 6.33 -13.44
C ASP A 132 14.43 6.23 -11.96
N HIS A 133 15.47 6.98 -11.57
CA HIS A 133 15.96 7.01 -10.20
C HIS A 133 14.92 7.57 -9.23
N TYR A 134 14.06 8.49 -9.68
CA TYR A 134 13.04 9.09 -8.85
C TYR A 134 11.95 8.07 -8.51
N ALA A 135 11.48 7.30 -9.50
CA ALA A 135 10.52 6.24 -9.26
C ALA A 135 11.05 5.13 -8.33
N MET A 136 12.35 4.83 -8.39
CA MET A 136 12.97 3.78 -7.59
C MET A 136 13.37 4.20 -6.18
N THR A 137 13.82 5.44 -6.00
CA THR A 137 14.48 5.90 -4.76
C THR A 137 13.88 7.15 -4.15
N GLY A 138 12.95 7.82 -4.86
CA GLY A 138 12.47 9.17 -4.51
C GLY A 138 13.47 10.28 -4.83
N PHE A 139 14.65 9.95 -5.37
CA PHE A 139 15.69 10.91 -5.74
C PHE A 139 15.89 10.96 -7.26
N SER A 140 15.76 12.15 -7.83
CA SER A 140 15.90 12.44 -9.25
C SER A 140 17.31 12.88 -9.60
N ILE A 141 17.81 12.41 -10.73
CA ILE A 141 19.12 12.80 -11.26
C ILE A 141 19.07 14.04 -12.16
N GLN A 142 17.92 14.70 -12.29
CA GLN A 142 17.75 15.82 -13.23
C GLN A 142 18.70 17.00 -12.94
N ALA A 143 18.93 17.34 -11.67
CA ALA A 143 19.95 18.35 -11.29
C ALA A 143 21.38 17.77 -11.21
N HIS A 144 21.54 16.45 -11.39
CA HIS A 144 22.77 15.70 -11.23
C HIS A 144 23.22 15.05 -12.54
N VAL A 145 23.16 15.81 -13.64
CA VAL A 145 23.52 15.34 -14.99
C VAL A 145 24.96 15.67 -15.39
N THR A 146 25.55 16.69 -14.77
CA THR A 146 26.88 17.22 -15.10
C THR A 146 27.64 17.59 -13.83
N ASN A 147 28.92 17.28 -13.82
CA ASN A 147 29.85 17.75 -12.80
C ASN A 147 30.18 19.23 -12.98
N LYS A 148 30.77 19.84 -11.94
CA LYS A 148 31.25 21.22 -11.96
C LYS A 148 32.26 21.48 -13.08
N ASP A 149 33.02 20.46 -13.49
CA ASP A 149 33.95 20.50 -14.63
C ASP A 149 33.25 20.46 -16.01
N GLY A 150 31.92 20.45 -16.06
CA GLY A 150 31.14 20.33 -17.30
C GLY A 150 31.12 18.91 -17.90
N LYS A 151 31.74 17.93 -17.25
CA LYS A 151 31.68 16.52 -17.65
C LYS A 151 30.35 15.91 -17.24
N LYS A 152 29.72 15.12 -18.11
CA LYS A 152 28.50 14.38 -17.76
C LYS A 152 28.78 13.36 -16.66
N PHE A 153 27.84 13.21 -15.74
CA PHE A 153 27.89 12.12 -14.77
C PHE A 153 27.77 10.77 -15.47
N THR A 154 28.53 9.80 -14.97
CA THR A 154 28.42 8.38 -15.32
C THR A 154 27.81 7.61 -14.15
N CYS A 155 27.35 6.38 -14.37
CA CYS A 155 26.83 5.52 -13.30
C CYS A 155 27.83 5.43 -12.13
N THR A 156 29.12 5.30 -12.45
CA THR A 156 30.22 5.21 -11.49
C THR A 156 30.58 6.52 -10.79
N THR A 157 29.97 7.65 -11.19
CA THR A 157 30.14 8.92 -10.47
C THR A 157 29.42 8.88 -9.13
N CYS A 158 28.26 8.21 -9.06
CA CYS A 158 27.49 8.06 -7.82
C CYS A 158 27.64 6.65 -7.24
N HIS A 159 27.60 5.61 -8.07
CA HIS A 159 27.72 4.22 -7.65
C HIS A 159 29.17 3.75 -7.74
N THR A 160 29.93 4.01 -6.68
CA THR A 160 31.36 3.74 -6.66
C THR A 160 31.69 2.25 -6.65
N LYS A 161 30.77 1.39 -6.18
CA LYS A 161 30.86 -0.07 -6.31
C LYS A 161 29.97 -0.60 -7.44
N VAL A 162 30.61 -1.09 -8.50
CA VAL A 162 29.97 -1.55 -9.76
C VAL A 162 29.04 -2.76 -9.58
N ARG A 163 29.21 -3.58 -8.53
CA ARG A 163 28.42 -4.80 -8.27
C ARG A 163 27.52 -4.71 -7.02
N ASP A 164 27.70 -3.68 -6.19
CA ASP A 164 26.96 -3.43 -4.96
C ASP A 164 26.32 -2.03 -5.04
N ILE A 165 25.36 -1.86 -5.94
CA ILE A 165 24.78 -0.54 -6.29
C ILE A 165 23.87 0.02 -5.18
N ILE A 166 23.55 -0.82 -4.19
CA ILE A 166 22.78 -0.47 -2.99
C ILE A 166 23.70 0.19 -1.95
N GLU A 167 24.59 1.07 -2.42
CA GLU A 167 25.32 1.97 -1.55
C GLU A 167 24.49 3.22 -1.28
N THR A 168 24.52 3.67 -0.03
CA THR A 168 24.07 5.02 0.32
C THR A 168 25.03 6.00 -0.33
N ILE A 169 24.53 6.74 -1.32
CA ILE A 169 25.23 7.89 -1.91
C ILE A 169 25.61 8.84 -0.77
N ASP A 170 26.89 9.19 -0.67
CA ASP A 170 27.37 10.17 0.31
C ASP A 170 27.22 11.58 -0.26
N CYS A 171 26.11 12.23 0.09
CA CYS A 171 25.83 13.61 -0.29
C CYS A 171 26.91 14.56 0.26
N VAL A 172 27.41 14.33 1.48
CA VAL A 172 28.30 15.25 2.19
C VAL A 172 29.66 15.31 1.53
N GLN A 173 30.21 14.16 1.14
CA GLN A 173 31.53 14.12 0.51
C GLN A 173 31.57 15.00 -0.76
N CYS A 174 30.51 14.99 -1.56
CA CYS A 174 30.43 15.79 -2.78
C CYS A 174 30.04 17.25 -2.52
N HIS A 175 29.03 17.51 -1.68
CA HIS A 175 28.51 18.86 -1.46
C HIS A 175 29.38 19.72 -0.53
N SER A 176 30.21 19.10 0.34
CA SER A 176 31.14 19.83 1.22
C SER A 176 32.34 20.42 0.49
N ALA A 177 32.64 19.97 -0.74
CA ALA A 177 33.88 20.30 -1.45
C ALA A 177 34.10 21.81 -1.66
N GLU A 178 33.03 22.60 -1.79
CA GLU A 178 33.12 24.06 -2.02
C GLU A 178 32.47 24.89 -0.91
N LYS A 179 31.50 24.31 -0.18
CA LYS A 179 30.64 25.02 0.77
C LYS A 179 30.56 24.25 2.09
N HIS A 180 31.72 23.88 2.60
CA HIS A 180 31.83 23.08 3.82
C HIS A 180 31.08 23.73 5.00
N ASP A 181 31.34 25.01 5.28
CA ASP A 181 30.78 25.70 6.44
C ASP A 181 29.25 25.85 6.33
N GLU A 182 28.73 26.19 5.15
CA GLU A 182 27.29 26.30 4.90
C GLU A 182 26.60 24.93 5.04
N LEU A 183 27.19 23.86 4.50
CA LEU A 183 26.66 22.52 4.61
C LEU A 183 26.71 22.00 6.05
N ALA A 184 27.79 22.28 6.77
CA ALA A 184 27.93 21.89 8.17
C ALA A 184 26.86 22.55 9.04
N ALA A 185 26.65 23.87 8.88
CA ALA A 185 25.57 24.58 9.57
C ALA A 185 24.19 24.02 9.21
N HIS A 186 23.96 23.70 7.94
CA HIS A 186 22.70 23.10 7.49
C HIS A 186 22.45 21.71 8.12
N ILE A 187 23.46 20.85 8.23
CA ILE A 187 23.36 19.54 8.89
C ILE A 187 23.20 19.71 10.42
N GLU A 188 23.84 20.72 11.01
CA GLU A 188 23.68 21.03 12.42
C GLU A 188 22.26 21.50 12.75
N GLU A 189 21.61 22.23 11.85
CA GLU A 189 20.24 22.70 12.03
C GLU A 189 19.19 21.63 11.68
N PHE A 190 19.31 20.99 10.50
CA PHE A 190 18.28 20.11 9.94
C PHE A 190 18.65 18.62 9.91
N GLY A 191 19.88 18.25 10.25
CA GLY A 191 20.32 16.85 10.28
C GLY A 191 20.85 16.33 8.95
N ILE A 192 21.19 15.04 8.93
CA ILE A 192 21.89 14.38 7.81
C ILE A 192 20.95 13.66 6.83
N GLY A 193 19.65 13.59 7.14
CA GLY A 193 18.63 12.93 6.33
C GLY A 193 18.28 13.71 5.07
N CYS A 194 19.23 13.94 4.18
CA CYS A 194 19.08 14.85 3.03
C CYS A 194 17.84 14.53 2.20
N ILE A 195 17.56 13.24 1.96
CA ILE A 195 16.49 12.78 1.07
C ILE A 195 15.08 12.93 1.67
N GLU A 196 14.96 13.22 2.95
CA GLU A 196 13.67 13.55 3.59
C GLU A 196 13.10 14.86 3.01
N CYS A 197 13.99 15.78 2.62
CA CYS A 197 13.62 17.08 2.05
C CYS A 197 14.06 17.23 0.59
N HIS A 198 15.24 16.76 0.22
CA HIS A 198 15.80 16.91 -1.12
C HIS A 198 15.53 15.68 -2.01
N ASP A 199 14.87 15.90 -3.14
CA ASP A 199 14.54 14.87 -4.13
C ASP A 199 15.41 14.93 -5.39
N GLY A 200 16.52 15.66 -5.38
CA GLY A 200 17.43 15.82 -6.52
C GLY A 200 16.87 16.59 -7.73
N GLN A 201 15.59 16.95 -7.72
CA GLN A 201 15.02 18.10 -8.43
C GLN A 201 14.99 19.35 -7.56
N ASP A 202 15.23 19.15 -6.26
CA ASP A 202 15.20 20.08 -5.14
C ASP A 202 13.87 20.81 -4.91
N ARG A 203 12.82 20.02 -4.65
CA ARG A 203 11.50 20.50 -4.15
C ARG A 203 11.54 21.58 -3.05
N MET A 204 12.61 21.65 -2.25
CA MET A 204 12.82 22.73 -1.28
C MET A 204 13.02 24.11 -1.93
N ILE A 205 13.61 24.20 -3.13
CA ILE A 205 13.78 25.46 -3.88
C ILE A 205 12.44 25.95 -4.41
N ASN A 206 11.58 25.03 -4.85
CA ASN A 206 10.25 25.36 -5.36
C ASN A 206 9.19 25.54 -4.25
N GLY A 207 9.61 25.40 -2.99
CA GLY A 207 8.72 25.39 -1.83
C GLY A 207 8.18 23.99 -1.57
N PHE A 208 8.50 23.43 -0.40
CA PHE A 208 7.88 22.18 0.04
C PHE A 208 6.44 22.44 0.47
N ASP A 209 5.51 21.74 -0.16
CA ASP A 209 4.08 21.87 0.12
C ASP A 209 3.66 21.01 1.31
N HIS A 210 3.32 21.66 2.42
CA HIS A 210 2.80 21.00 3.61
C HIS A 210 1.29 20.72 3.53
N GLU A 211 0.54 21.37 2.63
CA GLU A 211 -0.92 21.26 2.54
C GLU A 211 -1.46 19.81 2.45
N PRO A 212 -0.89 18.89 1.64
CA PRO A 212 -1.38 17.51 1.58
C PRO A 212 -1.11 16.69 2.84
N ILE A 213 -0.31 17.21 3.79
CA ILE A 213 0.13 16.49 4.99
C ILE A 213 -0.46 17.16 6.24
N PHE A 214 -0.15 18.44 6.45
CA PHE A 214 -0.62 19.27 7.55
C PHE A 214 -0.60 20.75 7.12
N SER A 215 -1.76 21.39 7.11
CA SER A 215 -1.89 22.77 6.66
C SER A 215 -1.22 23.75 7.64
N LEU A 216 -0.15 24.43 7.20
CA LEU A 216 0.54 25.48 7.97
C LEU A 216 -0.20 26.81 7.85
N GLN A 217 -1.44 26.84 8.32
CA GLN A 217 -2.29 28.03 8.32
C GLN A 217 -2.57 28.54 9.73
N ALA A 218 -2.99 29.80 9.81
CA ALA A 218 -3.39 30.48 11.02
C ALA A 218 -2.36 30.35 12.16
N GLY A 219 -2.70 29.69 13.28
CA GLY A 219 -1.80 29.55 14.43
C GLY A 219 -0.49 28.80 14.14
N HIS A 220 -0.41 28.07 13.03
CA HIS A 220 0.77 27.30 12.64
C HIS A 220 1.58 27.95 11.49
N ALA A 221 1.18 29.12 11.00
CA ALA A 221 1.72 29.70 9.76
C ALA A 221 3.16 30.21 9.84
N GLU A 222 3.62 30.60 11.04
CA GLU A 222 4.96 31.20 11.25
C GLU A 222 5.92 30.26 12.01
N LEU A 223 5.55 28.97 12.16
CA LEU A 223 6.41 28.00 12.84
C LEU A 223 7.64 27.66 12.00
N ALA A 224 8.80 27.61 12.65
CA ALA A 224 10.00 27.07 12.04
C ALA A 224 9.89 25.55 11.93
N CYS A 225 10.63 24.95 11.01
CA CYS A 225 10.62 23.50 10.81
C CYS A 225 10.92 22.73 12.11
N ALA A 226 11.86 23.24 12.91
CA ALA A 226 12.30 22.63 14.17
C ALA A 226 11.26 22.71 15.30
N ASP A 227 10.28 23.62 15.21
CA ASP A 227 9.21 23.74 16.21
C ASP A 227 8.26 22.55 16.14
N CYS A 228 8.03 22.03 14.92
CA CYS A 228 7.23 20.83 14.70
C CYS A 228 8.12 19.57 14.65
N HIS A 229 9.18 19.58 13.84
CA HIS A 229 10.05 18.42 13.60
C HIS A 229 11.11 18.23 14.67
N ILE A 230 10.63 17.88 15.88
CA ILE A 230 11.44 17.61 17.06
C ILE A 230 12.47 16.50 16.75
N GLU A 231 13.68 16.65 17.29
CA GLU A 231 14.81 15.74 17.06
C GLU A 231 15.21 15.57 15.57
N LYS A 232 14.86 16.54 14.71
CA LYS A 232 15.18 16.55 13.28
C LYS A 232 14.56 15.36 12.53
N LYS A 233 13.37 14.96 12.94
CA LYS A 233 12.58 13.90 12.30
C LYS A 233 11.51 14.50 11.40
N TYR A 234 11.70 14.43 10.08
CA TYR A 234 10.82 15.09 9.12
C TYR A 234 9.71 14.20 8.56
N VAL A 235 9.83 12.87 8.74
CA VAL A 235 8.85 11.90 8.22
C VAL A 235 8.10 11.19 9.35
N GLY A 236 6.80 10.98 9.14
CA GLY A 236 5.95 10.16 10.01
C GLY A 236 5.52 10.83 11.32
N MET A 237 5.48 12.16 11.33
CA MET A 237 4.88 12.92 12.44
C MET A 237 3.35 12.78 12.43
N GLY A 238 2.75 12.67 13.62
CA GLY A 238 1.30 12.69 13.76
C GLY A 238 0.73 14.07 13.43
N THR A 239 -0.48 14.09 12.87
CA THR A 239 -1.16 15.33 12.45
C THR A 239 -2.33 15.71 13.34
N THR A 240 -2.53 14.98 14.45
CA THR A 240 -3.58 15.26 15.43
C THR A 240 -3.15 16.37 16.37
N CYS A 241 -4.11 17.18 16.84
CA CYS A 241 -3.85 18.25 17.80
C CYS A 241 -3.08 17.77 19.04
N SER A 242 -3.47 16.59 19.55
CA SER A 242 -2.88 15.95 20.72
C SER A 242 -1.44 15.45 20.54
N THR A 243 -0.94 15.40 19.29
CA THR A 243 0.46 15.04 19.03
C THR A 243 1.39 16.13 19.54
N CYS A 244 0.97 17.40 19.47
CA CYS A 244 1.79 18.56 19.86
C CYS A 244 1.21 19.32 21.06
N HIS A 245 -0.11 19.43 21.15
CA HIS A 245 -0.80 20.15 22.21
C HIS A 245 -1.28 19.18 23.29
N LEU A 246 -0.73 19.34 24.49
CA LEU A 246 -1.18 18.58 25.66
C LEU A 246 -2.58 19.05 26.08
N ASP A 247 -3.38 18.09 26.54
CA ASP A 247 -4.71 18.38 27.08
C ASP A 247 -4.57 19.15 28.41
N PRO A 248 -5.17 20.34 28.56
CA PRO A 248 -5.09 21.08 29.81
C PRO A 248 -5.79 20.33 30.95
N ASP A 249 -5.31 20.53 32.18
CA ASP A 249 -5.83 19.84 33.38
C ASP A 249 -7.37 19.97 33.55
N LEU A 250 -7.94 21.08 33.07
CA LEU A 250 -9.38 21.34 33.13
C LEU A 250 -10.22 20.44 32.21
N HIS A 251 -9.60 19.80 31.21
CA HIS A 251 -10.25 18.87 30.29
C HIS A 251 -10.10 17.40 30.69
N VAL A 252 -9.12 17.08 31.54
CA VAL A 252 -8.73 15.71 31.86
C VAL A 252 -9.92 14.95 32.44
N GLY A 253 -10.30 13.87 31.75
CA GLY A 253 -11.45 13.04 32.13
C GLY A 253 -12.82 13.67 31.84
N VAL A 254 -12.86 14.79 31.10
CA VAL A 254 -14.08 15.49 30.72
C VAL A 254 -14.28 15.55 29.22
N PHE A 255 -13.33 16.01 28.40
CA PHE A 255 -13.61 16.28 26.95
C PHE A 255 -12.90 15.35 25.95
N GLY A 256 -11.96 14.52 26.42
CA GLY A 256 -11.18 13.64 25.54
C GLY A 256 -10.21 14.42 24.63
N THR A 257 -9.69 13.76 23.58
CA THR A 257 -8.63 14.33 22.72
C THR A 257 -9.12 14.85 21.37
N THR A 258 -10.43 15.03 21.20
CA THR A 258 -11.04 15.52 19.95
C THR A 258 -11.25 17.02 20.03
N CYS A 259 -10.13 17.75 19.99
CA CYS A 259 -10.04 19.19 20.20
C CYS A 259 -10.88 20.00 19.21
N GLU A 260 -11.02 19.50 17.98
CA GLU A 260 -11.70 20.16 16.85
C GLU A 260 -13.21 20.35 17.05
N TYR A 261 -13.80 19.69 18.06
CA TYR A 261 -15.20 19.93 18.42
C TYR A 261 -15.42 21.31 19.02
N CYS A 262 -14.41 21.85 19.71
CA CYS A 262 -14.53 23.11 20.44
C CYS A 262 -13.52 24.17 19.96
N HIS A 263 -12.39 23.75 19.39
CA HIS A 263 -11.29 24.64 19.03
C HIS A 263 -11.03 24.63 17.53
N THR A 264 -10.47 25.72 17.03
CA THR A 264 -10.07 25.84 15.62
C THR A 264 -8.56 25.98 15.51
N VAL A 265 -8.04 25.79 14.30
CA VAL A 265 -6.61 26.02 14.00
C VAL A 265 -6.20 27.50 14.10
N GLU A 266 -7.16 28.42 14.25
CA GLU A 266 -6.91 29.85 14.40
C GLU A 266 -6.53 30.22 15.83
N ALA A 267 -7.28 29.72 16.80
CA ALA A 267 -7.03 29.97 18.22
C ALA A 267 -7.75 28.96 19.11
N TRP A 268 -7.19 28.73 20.31
CA TRP A 268 -7.84 27.96 21.36
C TRP A 268 -9.03 28.70 22.00
N SER A 269 -9.06 30.04 21.93
CA SER A 269 -10.11 30.87 22.53
C SER A 269 -10.64 31.90 21.52
N PRO A 270 -11.97 32.12 21.47
CA PRO A 270 -13.01 31.44 22.24
C PRO A 270 -13.23 29.99 21.78
N ALA A 271 -13.47 29.07 22.72
CA ALA A 271 -13.90 27.73 22.40
C ALA A 271 -15.40 27.76 22.06
N ILE A 272 -15.75 27.26 20.87
CA ILE A 272 -17.14 27.19 20.39
C ILE A 272 -17.38 25.76 19.97
N LEU A 273 -18.43 25.15 20.53
CA LEU A 273 -18.87 23.82 20.11
C LEU A 273 -19.36 23.88 18.66
N THR A 274 -18.52 23.47 17.72
CA THR A 274 -18.82 23.47 16.27
C THR A 274 -19.44 22.17 15.81
N GLN A 275 -19.16 21.07 16.53
CA GLN A 275 -19.65 19.74 16.19
C GLN A 275 -20.16 19.03 17.44
N HIS A 276 -21.39 18.53 17.38
CA HIS A 276 -21.98 17.68 18.40
C HIS A 276 -22.73 16.55 17.71
N LYS A 277 -22.53 15.30 18.14
CA LYS A 277 -23.18 14.13 17.52
C LYS A 277 -24.69 14.09 17.75
N PHE A 278 -25.17 14.82 18.74
CA PHE A 278 -26.58 14.92 19.12
C PHE A 278 -27.07 16.36 18.92
N GLU A 279 -28.29 16.57 18.42
CA GLU A 279 -28.81 17.92 18.28
C GLU A 279 -29.18 18.51 19.64
N LEU A 280 -28.66 19.70 19.96
CA LEU A 280 -28.98 20.42 21.21
C LEU A 280 -30.47 20.80 21.32
N LYS A 281 -31.19 20.74 20.20
CA LYS A 281 -32.65 20.83 20.15
C LYS A 281 -33.24 19.44 20.42
N HIS A 282 -33.27 19.09 21.70
CA HIS A 282 -33.86 17.83 22.16
C HIS A 282 -35.39 17.89 22.07
N GLY A 283 -35.95 17.44 20.95
CA GLY A 283 -37.39 17.52 20.72
C GLY A 283 -37.89 18.96 20.53
N ASN A 284 -38.77 19.42 21.42
CA ASN A 284 -39.33 20.77 21.37
C ASN A 284 -38.61 21.74 22.32
N GLU A 285 -37.57 21.30 23.00
CA GLU A 285 -36.82 22.08 23.98
C GLU A 285 -35.42 22.37 23.44
N GLU A 286 -34.95 23.59 23.67
CA GLU A 286 -33.58 23.99 23.40
C GLU A 286 -32.79 23.86 24.70
N ILE A 287 -31.81 22.97 24.71
CA ILE A 287 -30.93 22.76 25.87
C ILE A 287 -29.65 23.55 25.64
N SER A 288 -29.42 24.57 26.48
CA SER A 288 -28.23 25.43 26.40
C SER A 288 -27.12 25.05 27.39
N ALA A 289 -27.44 24.31 28.45
CA ALA A 289 -26.48 23.87 29.47
C ALA A 289 -26.07 22.41 29.22
N CYS A 290 -24.80 22.18 28.93
CA CYS A 290 -24.23 20.87 28.61
C CYS A 290 -24.46 19.84 29.72
N GLU A 291 -24.40 20.30 30.98
CA GLU A 291 -24.56 19.48 32.19
C GLU A 291 -25.96 18.88 32.32
N THR A 292 -26.93 19.38 31.55
CA THR A 292 -28.28 18.80 31.47
C THR A 292 -28.24 17.38 30.94
N CYS A 293 -27.37 17.13 29.95
CA CYS A 293 -27.20 15.80 29.35
C CYS A 293 -25.94 15.11 29.87
N HIS A 294 -24.87 15.86 30.15
CA HIS A 294 -23.58 15.32 30.56
C HIS A 294 -23.41 15.31 32.07
N GLY A 295 -23.42 14.12 32.66
CA GLY A 295 -23.46 13.89 34.11
C GLY A 295 -22.10 13.93 34.82
N GLY A 296 -21.17 14.77 34.36
CA GLY A 296 -19.83 14.97 34.96
C GLY A 296 -18.69 14.88 33.96
N ASN A 297 -18.77 13.97 33.00
CA ASN A 297 -17.85 13.85 31.86
C ASN A 297 -18.65 14.05 30.56
N TYR A 298 -18.09 14.78 29.59
CA TYR A 298 -18.70 15.01 28.27
C TYR A 298 -18.90 13.72 27.46
N THR A 299 -18.13 12.66 27.73
CA THR A 299 -18.35 11.37 27.08
C THR A 299 -19.47 10.56 27.72
N GLU A 300 -19.98 10.97 28.89
CA GLU A 300 -21.08 10.31 29.57
C GLU A 300 -22.38 11.08 29.36
N TYR A 301 -23.44 10.36 28.99
CA TYR A 301 -24.77 10.94 28.75
C TYR A 301 -25.86 9.99 29.27
N PRO A 302 -26.18 10.03 30.58
CA PRO A 302 -27.12 9.08 31.17
C PRO A 302 -28.57 9.43 30.81
N CYS A 303 -29.04 9.00 29.64
CA CYS A 303 -30.42 9.25 29.18
C CYS A 303 -31.49 8.80 30.21
N GLY A 304 -31.16 7.78 31.02
CA GLY A 304 -32.03 7.20 32.04
C GLY A 304 -32.40 8.14 33.20
N THR A 305 -31.71 9.28 33.36
CA THR A 305 -32.07 10.29 34.38
C THR A 305 -33.38 10.99 34.06
N CYS A 306 -33.68 11.16 32.77
CA CYS A 306 -34.90 11.81 32.28
C CYS A 306 -35.84 10.81 31.59
N HIS A 307 -35.31 9.80 30.90
CA HIS A 307 -36.10 8.79 30.20
C HIS A 307 -36.25 7.51 31.03
N ASN A 308 -37.49 7.08 31.25
CA ASN A 308 -37.75 5.86 32.00
C ASN A 308 -37.32 4.61 31.21
N ALA A 309 -36.40 3.82 31.77
CA ALA A 309 -35.89 2.61 31.12
C ALA A 309 -36.98 1.57 30.79
N GLY A 310 -37.99 1.42 31.65
CA GLY A 310 -39.09 0.46 31.43
C GLY A 310 -39.99 0.88 30.27
N GLU A 311 -40.31 2.17 30.17
CA GLU A 311 -41.09 2.71 29.06
C GLU A 311 -40.34 2.58 27.74
N MET A 312 -39.05 2.93 27.73
CA MET A 312 -38.19 2.77 26.55
C MET A 312 -38.13 1.33 26.07
N ILE A 313 -37.93 0.36 26.97
CA ILE A 313 -37.91 -1.07 26.61
C ILE A 313 -39.25 -1.48 26.00
N SER A 314 -40.37 -1.07 26.58
CA SER A 314 -41.70 -1.44 26.10
C SER A 314 -41.96 -0.93 24.67
N VAL A 315 -41.58 0.31 24.35
CA VAL A 315 -41.81 0.87 23.01
C VAL A 315 -40.89 0.24 21.97
N HIS A 316 -39.60 0.04 22.28
CA HIS A 316 -38.66 -0.58 21.35
C HIS A 316 -38.99 -2.06 21.10
N PHE A 317 -39.43 -2.79 22.14
CA PHE A 317 -39.86 -4.19 22.00
C PHE A 317 -41.06 -4.33 21.08
N SER A 318 -42.02 -3.39 21.15
CA SER A 318 -43.18 -3.37 20.24
C SER A 318 -42.82 -3.15 18.76
N LEU A 319 -41.61 -2.61 18.50
CA LEU A 319 -41.06 -2.36 17.17
C LEU A 319 -40.01 -3.41 16.76
N GLY A 320 -39.80 -4.46 17.56
CA GLY A 320 -38.81 -5.50 17.29
C GLY A 320 -37.35 -5.06 17.49
N ILE A 321 -37.11 -3.94 18.19
CA ILE A 321 -35.76 -3.43 18.49
C ILE A 321 -35.35 -3.94 19.88
N HIS A 322 -34.30 -4.75 19.94
CA HIS A 322 -33.86 -5.42 21.18
C HIS A 322 -32.52 -4.91 21.73
N VAL A 323 -31.77 -4.15 20.94
CA VAL A 323 -30.50 -3.53 21.34
C VAL A 323 -30.68 -2.02 21.31
N ILE A 324 -30.75 -1.39 22.49
CA ILE A 324 -31.12 0.02 22.66
C ILE A 324 -30.06 0.82 23.45
N GLN A 325 -28.84 0.29 23.56
CA GLN A 325 -27.78 0.91 24.37
C GLN A 325 -27.19 2.16 23.70
N ASP A 326 -27.13 2.18 22.36
CA ASP A 326 -26.70 3.36 21.60
C ASP A 326 -27.92 4.17 21.17
N CYS A 327 -28.44 4.98 22.10
CA CYS A 327 -29.63 5.79 21.85
C CYS A 327 -29.43 6.77 20.69
N ILE A 328 -28.23 7.35 20.56
CA ILE A 328 -27.94 8.49 19.68
C ILE A 328 -27.85 8.04 18.22
N SER A 329 -27.41 6.81 17.94
CA SER A 329 -27.36 6.28 16.58
C SER A 329 -28.75 6.23 15.91
N CYS A 330 -29.81 6.04 16.69
CA CYS A 330 -31.19 5.99 16.20
C CYS A 330 -31.97 7.28 16.49
N HIS A 331 -31.62 8.00 17.56
CA HIS A 331 -32.29 9.24 17.98
C HIS A 331 -31.32 10.43 18.05
N PRO A 332 -30.72 10.87 16.93
CA PRO A 332 -29.78 11.98 16.92
C PRO A 332 -30.41 13.32 17.35
N THR A 333 -31.75 13.43 17.31
CA THR A 333 -32.52 14.64 17.67
C THR A 333 -33.27 14.52 19.00
N GLY A 334 -33.13 13.39 19.70
CA GLY A 334 -33.93 13.07 20.89
C GLY A 334 -35.41 12.77 20.61
N ARG A 335 -35.86 12.77 19.34
CA ARG A 335 -37.24 12.40 18.99
C ARG A 335 -37.34 10.93 18.56
N GLY A 336 -38.16 10.18 19.29
CA GLY A 336 -38.51 8.79 18.98
C GLY A 336 -39.20 8.54 17.63
N LYS A 337 -39.75 9.59 17.00
CA LYS A 337 -40.55 9.51 15.76
C LYS A 337 -40.08 10.42 14.63
N ALA A 338 -38.96 11.14 14.77
CA ALA A 338 -38.51 12.07 13.74
C ALA A 338 -37.77 11.32 12.62
N VAL A 339 -38.39 11.29 11.46
CA VAL A 339 -37.77 10.90 10.20
C VAL A 339 -36.91 12.07 9.71
N MET A 340 -35.68 11.79 9.29
CA MET A 340 -34.80 12.79 8.65
C MET A 340 -35.52 13.45 7.45
N PRO A 341 -35.38 14.77 7.22
CA PRO A 341 -35.91 15.40 6.02
C PRO A 341 -35.27 14.77 4.78
N GLY A 342 -36.03 13.97 4.03
CA GLY A 342 -35.59 13.34 2.78
C GLY A 342 -35.71 11.83 2.70
N GLN A 343 -36.03 11.13 3.79
CA GLN A 343 -36.23 9.68 3.75
C GLN A 343 -37.71 9.35 3.96
N GLN A 344 -38.45 9.04 2.90
CA GLN A 344 -39.83 8.58 3.07
C GLN A 344 -39.83 7.19 3.70
N VAL A 345 -40.48 7.05 4.84
CA VAL A 345 -40.82 5.75 5.42
C VAL A 345 -42.28 5.50 5.08
N GLY A 346 -42.53 4.50 4.23
CA GLY A 346 -43.88 4.11 3.82
C GLY A 346 -44.73 3.71 5.02
N GLU A 347 -46.03 4.01 4.93
CA GLU A 347 -47.05 3.63 5.90
C GLU A 347 -46.84 2.22 6.46
N ALA A 348 -46.84 2.12 7.80
CA ALA A 348 -46.96 0.83 8.48
C ALA A 348 -48.30 0.20 8.08
N GLU A 349 -48.22 -0.76 7.17
CA GLU A 349 -49.35 -1.55 6.71
C GLU A 349 -49.86 -2.43 7.85
N GLN A 350 -51.09 -2.17 8.29
CA GLN A 350 -51.79 -3.04 9.20
C GLN A 350 -52.05 -4.39 8.52
N ILE A 351 -51.23 -5.39 8.82
CA ILE A 351 -51.53 -6.78 8.46
C ILE A 351 -52.09 -7.49 9.69
N GLY A 352 -53.42 -7.47 9.76
CA GLY A 352 -54.17 -8.43 10.52
C GLY A 352 -54.27 -9.77 9.78
N GLN A 353 -54.15 -10.84 10.56
CA GLN A 353 -54.83 -12.13 10.43
C GLN A 353 -54.44 -13.08 9.28
N ASN A 354 -54.20 -14.33 9.70
CA ASN A 354 -54.18 -15.60 8.97
C ASN A 354 -52.88 -16.03 8.27
N ALA A 355 -52.08 -16.83 8.99
CA ALA A 355 -51.51 -18.06 8.42
C ALA A 355 -51.12 -19.03 9.54
N THR A 356 -51.66 -20.24 9.41
CA THR A 356 -51.45 -21.43 10.22
C THR A 356 -50.08 -22.08 10.00
N GLU A 357 -49.71 -22.91 10.98
CA GLU A 357 -48.82 -24.08 10.89
C GLU A 357 -47.29 -23.92 10.95
N ASN A 358 -46.76 -24.50 12.04
CA ASN A 358 -45.57 -25.35 12.11
C ASN A 358 -44.23 -24.77 11.61
N THR A 359 -43.44 -24.23 12.54
CA THR A 359 -42.13 -24.83 12.91
C THR A 359 -41.57 -24.15 14.17
N GLN A 360 -41.39 -24.91 15.26
CA GLN A 360 -40.38 -24.57 16.26
C GLN A 360 -39.01 -24.96 15.69
N PRO A 361 -37.93 -24.24 16.08
CA PRO A 361 -36.97 -24.95 16.91
C PRO A 361 -36.33 -24.12 18.03
N ASN A 362 -36.27 -24.80 19.17
CA ASN A 362 -35.18 -24.88 20.15
C ASN A 362 -34.86 -23.68 21.07
N LEU A 363 -35.38 -23.80 22.30
CA LEU A 363 -34.83 -23.19 23.52
C LEU A 363 -33.45 -23.79 23.81
N SER A 364 -32.43 -22.95 23.96
CA SER A 364 -31.19 -23.29 24.68
C SER A 364 -31.02 -22.32 25.86
N ALA A 365 -30.61 -22.89 26.99
CA ALA A 365 -30.69 -22.38 28.36
C ALA A 365 -29.97 -21.04 28.64
N PRO A 366 -30.33 -20.33 29.74
CA PRO A 366 -29.69 -19.07 30.12
C PRO A 366 -28.27 -19.31 30.67
N ILE A 367 -27.31 -18.53 30.18
CA ILE A 367 -25.94 -18.46 30.69
C ILE A 367 -25.95 -17.62 31.97
N ILE A 368 -25.61 -18.27 33.10
CA ILE A 368 -25.34 -17.61 34.38
C ILE A 368 -23.91 -17.07 34.33
N ILE A 369 -23.73 -15.76 34.43
CA ILE A 369 -22.41 -15.14 34.63
C ILE A 369 -22.28 -14.79 36.11
N THR A 370 -21.43 -15.53 36.82
CA THR A 370 -20.98 -15.25 38.19
C THR A 370 -20.01 -14.08 38.20
N GLN A 371 -20.24 -13.09 39.07
CA GLN A 371 -19.32 -11.98 39.34
C GLN A 371 -18.03 -12.49 40.02
N PRO A 372 -16.83 -12.01 39.65
CA PRO A 372 -15.64 -12.18 40.45
C PRO A 372 -15.56 -11.10 41.55
N THR A 373 -15.30 -11.56 42.76
CA THR A 373 -15.08 -10.79 43.98
C THR A 373 -13.87 -9.84 43.89
N GLU A 374 -14.06 -8.62 44.38
CA GLU A 374 -13.01 -7.61 44.61
C GLU A 374 -11.97 -8.08 45.65
N LYS A 375 -10.70 -7.73 45.43
CA LYS A 375 -9.65 -7.72 46.47
C LYS A 375 -9.19 -6.27 46.71
N PRO A 376 -8.88 -5.88 47.95
CA PRO A 376 -8.66 -4.48 48.29
C PRO A 376 -7.26 -3.98 47.95
N VAL A 377 -7.25 -2.69 47.61
CA VAL A 377 -6.12 -1.80 47.35
C VAL A 377 -5.18 -1.69 48.57
N GLN A 378 -3.87 -1.70 48.32
CA GLN A 378 -2.88 -1.13 49.25
C GLN A 378 -2.35 0.19 48.69
N GLN A 379 -2.54 1.25 49.49
CA GLN A 379 -1.94 2.57 49.36
C GLN A 379 -0.42 2.51 49.39
N GLN A 380 0.25 3.44 48.69
CA GLN A 380 1.45 4.13 49.18
C GLN A 380 1.74 5.43 48.41
N ASN A 381 1.66 6.54 49.14
CA ASN A 381 2.48 7.78 49.15
C ASN A 381 2.61 8.61 47.85
N GLN A 382 2.03 9.82 47.72
CA GLN A 382 2.33 11.15 48.32
C GLN A 382 3.69 11.79 47.98
N GLY A 383 3.63 12.90 47.22
CA GLY A 383 4.55 14.06 47.25
C GLY A 383 4.91 14.64 45.88
N PRO A 384 5.24 15.94 45.76
CA PRO A 384 4.32 17.07 45.93
C PRO A 384 4.22 17.99 44.70
N ASP A 385 3.01 18.55 44.54
CA ASP A 385 2.66 19.93 44.18
C ASP A 385 3.80 20.87 43.71
N GLN A 386 3.79 21.24 42.42
CA GLN A 386 4.35 22.52 41.96
C GLN A 386 3.49 23.13 40.86
N THR A 387 2.91 24.27 41.24
CA THR A 387 2.15 25.22 40.43
C THR A 387 3.05 26.13 39.58
N ASN A 388 2.62 26.37 38.34
CA ASN A 388 2.78 27.59 37.51
C ASN A 388 4.13 27.87 36.80
N PRO A 389 4.16 28.68 35.71
CA PRO A 389 3.07 29.31 34.95
C PRO A 389 2.93 28.88 33.48
#